data_AF-A0A7Y4TE93-F1
#
_entry.id   AF-A0A7Y4TE93-F1
#
_cell.length_a   1.000
_cell.length_b   1.000
_cell.length_c   1.000
_cell.angle_alpha   90.00
_cell.angle_beta   90.00
_cell.angle_gamma   90.00
#
_symmetry.space_group_name_H-M   'P 1'
#
loop_
_entity.id
_entity.type
_entity.pdbx_description
1 polymer ?
#
loop_
_entity_poly.entity_id
_entity_poly.type
_entity_poly.pdbx_seq_one_letter_code
_entity_poly.pdbx_strand_id
1 'polypeptide(L)'
;MWAALAALVVGQAAFQVTVGAADGVRHLLQVLAPLVMLAAAGITPLAIALTTWLRRGLWAGAPARVPGPRVMEGLVAAGVLALALVPRPADVSVFEPPRHGYARIAATIAEDPALAETVVLVSSDSIGEGATVAEIAMRDRRPQHVVLRGSKVLSSSSWMGEDYQALFSSTAELRDFLERARVELVVLDDMAGVSETPDRQQLRAVLADETQWTATVLAPASVQLFRRRGALPATAPRTPLEIAMPHSWERDIPLPR
;
A
#
# COMPACT_ATOMS: atom_id res chain seq x y z
N MET A 1 21.56 23.64 -14.71
CA MET A 1 21.38 22.66 -13.62
C MET A 1 20.20 23.03 -12.71
N TRP A 2 20.23 24.16 -11.98
CA TRP A 2 19.14 24.55 -11.06
C TRP A 2 17.75 24.67 -11.70
N ALA A 3 17.67 25.29 -12.88
CA ALA A 3 16.43 25.36 -13.64
C ALA A 3 15.88 23.98 -14.03
N ALA A 4 16.76 23.00 -14.28
CA ALA A 4 16.35 21.63 -14.60
C ALA A 4 15.83 20.87 -13.37
N LEU A 5 16.44 21.08 -12.19
CA LEU A 5 15.93 20.52 -10.93
C LEU A 5 14.57 21.12 -10.55
N ALA A 6 14.41 22.44 -10.70
CA ALA A 6 13.13 23.11 -10.48
C ALA A 6 12.06 22.64 -11.48
N ALA A 7 12.42 22.53 -12.77
CA ALA A 7 11.53 22.00 -13.79
C ALA A 7 11.11 20.55 -13.51
N LEU A 8 11.99 19.72 -12.93
CA LEU A 8 11.66 18.35 -12.54
C LEU A 8 10.67 18.31 -11.36
N VAL A 9 10.84 19.17 -10.35
CA VAL A 9 9.89 19.28 -9.23
C VAL A 9 8.52 19.74 -9.73
N VAL A 10 8.49 20.79 -10.54
CA VAL A 10 7.24 21.33 -11.13
C VAL A 10 6.61 20.32 -12.07
N GLY A 11 7.41 19.65 -12.90
CA GLY A 11 6.96 18.60 -13.81
C GLY A 11 6.32 17.43 -13.07
N GLN A 12 6.90 16.99 -11.94
CA GLN A 12 6.28 15.95 -11.12
C GLN A 12 4.99 16.43 -10.46
N ALA A 13 4.97 17.65 -9.92
CA ALA A 13 3.75 18.21 -9.32
C ALA A 13 2.62 18.30 -10.37
N ALA A 14 2.94 18.77 -11.58
CA ALA A 14 2.01 18.79 -12.69
C ALA A 14 1.54 17.38 -13.05
N PHE A 15 2.46 16.41 -13.16
CA PHE A 15 2.12 15.01 -13.42
C PHE A 15 1.17 14.43 -12.38
N GLN A 16 1.45 14.63 -11.08
CA GLN A 16 0.60 14.15 -9.98
C GLN A 16 -0.80 14.75 -10.03
N VAL A 17 -0.93 16.03 -10.36
CA VAL A 17 -2.22 16.71 -10.54
C VAL A 17 -2.96 16.17 -11.76
N THR A 18 -2.27 15.94 -12.88
CA THR A 18 -2.90 15.50 -14.14
C THR A 18 -3.30 14.03 -14.15
N VAL A 19 -2.53 13.17 -13.47
CA VAL A 19 -2.69 11.70 -13.53
C VAL A 19 -3.41 11.17 -12.28
N GLY A 20 -3.83 12.04 -11.36
CA GLY A 20 -4.48 11.61 -10.11
C GLY A 20 -3.56 10.76 -9.21
N ALA A 21 -2.24 10.79 -9.44
CA ALA A 21 -1.26 9.94 -8.78
C ALA A 21 -0.80 10.46 -7.41
N ALA A 22 -1.58 11.37 -6.81
CA ALA A 22 -1.20 12.13 -5.62
C ALA A 22 -0.91 11.23 -4.40
N ASP A 23 -1.55 10.07 -4.31
CA ASP A 23 -1.49 9.23 -3.09
C ASP A 23 -0.30 8.25 -3.08
N GLY A 24 0.44 8.13 -4.18
CA GLY A 24 1.57 7.21 -4.26
C GLY A 24 2.89 7.82 -3.78
N VAL A 25 3.31 7.51 -2.55
CA VAL A 25 4.65 7.86 -1.99
C VAL A 25 5.79 7.48 -2.95
N ARG A 26 5.60 6.42 -3.75
CA ARG A 26 6.51 5.97 -4.81
C ARG A 26 6.82 7.04 -5.88
N HIS A 27 5.91 7.97 -6.13
CA HIS A 27 6.13 9.06 -7.08
C HIS A 27 7.00 10.18 -6.50
N LEU A 28 7.10 10.28 -5.17
CA LEU A 28 7.94 11.29 -4.51
C LEU A 28 9.42 10.88 -4.44
N LEU A 29 9.72 9.58 -4.51
CA LEU A 29 11.09 9.05 -4.52
C LEU A 29 11.96 9.65 -5.63
N GLN A 30 11.37 9.89 -6.81
CA GLN A 30 12.07 10.44 -7.97
C GLN A 30 12.45 11.92 -7.80
N VAL A 31 11.73 12.65 -6.95
CA VAL A 31 11.94 14.08 -6.72
C VAL A 31 12.69 14.37 -5.42
N LEU A 32 12.91 13.35 -4.59
CA LEU A 32 13.58 13.51 -3.30
C LEU A 32 14.96 14.15 -3.44
N ALA A 33 15.82 13.62 -4.33
CA ALA A 33 17.15 14.18 -4.55
C ALA A 33 17.11 15.63 -5.09
N PRO A 34 16.32 15.96 -6.13
CA PRO A 34 16.11 17.35 -6.57
C PRO A 34 15.63 18.30 -5.46
N LEU A 35 14.68 17.86 -4.62
CA LEU A 35 14.17 18.66 -3.51
C LEU A 35 15.25 18.92 -2.46
N VAL A 36 16.03 17.90 -2.10
CA VAL A 36 17.15 18.03 -1.16
C VAL A 36 18.20 18.99 -1.71
N MET A 37 18.53 18.89 -3.00
CA MET A 37 19.51 19.78 -3.65
C MET A 37 19.03 21.23 -3.70
N LEU A 38 17.75 21.47 -4.02
CA LEU A 38 17.15 22.81 -4.03
C LEU A 38 17.06 23.39 -2.62
N ALA A 39 16.68 22.58 -1.63
CA ALA A 39 16.66 22.99 -0.23
C ALA A 39 18.07 23.38 0.23
N ALA A 40 19.08 22.55 -0.05
CA ALA A 40 20.47 22.84 0.31
C ALA A 40 20.99 24.13 -0.34
N ALA A 41 20.67 24.36 -1.62
CA ALA A 41 21.04 25.57 -2.34
C ALA A 41 20.33 26.84 -1.84
N GLY A 42 19.11 26.70 -1.29
CA GLY A 42 18.32 27.79 -0.74
C GLY A 42 18.77 28.27 0.64
N ILE A 43 19.52 27.45 1.40
CA ILE A 43 19.92 27.77 2.79
C ILE A 43 20.77 29.05 2.85
N THR A 44 21.81 29.16 2.02
CA THR A 44 22.72 30.32 2.01
C THR A 44 22.02 31.63 1.65
N PRO A 45 21.29 31.76 0.53
CA PRO A 45 20.58 33.00 0.21
C PRO A 45 19.49 33.34 1.24
N LEU A 46 18.81 32.33 1.79
CA LEU A 46 17.82 32.54 2.86
C LEU A 46 18.46 33.06 4.15
N ALA A 47 19.60 32.48 4.56
CA ALA A 47 20.34 32.93 5.73
C ALA A 47 20.86 34.37 5.57
N ILE A 48 21.31 34.76 4.38
CA ILE A 48 21.72 36.14 4.08
C ILE A 48 20.51 37.09 4.14
N ALA A 49 19.39 36.73 3.52
CA ALA A 49 18.17 37.53 3.54
C ALA A 49 17.65 37.71 4.98
N LEU A 50 17.60 36.63 5.77
CA LEU A 50 17.15 36.68 7.16
C LEU A 50 18.09 37.53 8.04
N THR A 51 19.40 37.37 7.87
CA THR A 51 20.39 38.18 8.61
C THR A 51 20.28 39.67 8.27
N THR A 52 20.13 40.01 6.98
CA THR A 52 20.01 41.40 6.53
C THR A 52 18.69 42.02 7.00
N TRP A 53 17.61 41.26 6.98
CA TRP A 53 16.30 41.71 7.47
C TRP A 53 16.28 41.96 8.99
N LEU A 54 16.83 41.04 9.78
CA LEU A 54 16.97 41.20 11.23
C LEU A 54 17.87 42.39 11.61
N ARG A 55 18.95 42.62 10.87
CA ARG A 55 19.85 43.79 11.08
C ARG A 55 19.22 45.12 10.74
N ARG A 56 18.25 45.15 9.83
CA ARG A 56 17.52 46.37 9.46
C ARG A 56 16.48 46.80 10.52
N GLY A 57 16.34 46.04 11.61
CA GLY A 57 15.45 46.42 12.72
C GLY A 57 13.97 46.46 12.34
N LEU A 58 13.58 45.76 11.27
CA LEU A 58 12.21 45.73 10.76
C LEU A 58 11.24 44.91 11.64
N TRP A 59 11.71 44.44 12.80
CA TRP A 59 10.95 43.72 13.81
C TRP A 59 11.18 44.34 15.19
N ALA A 60 10.09 44.69 15.88
CA ALA A 60 10.11 45.35 17.20
C ALA A 60 10.70 44.50 18.34
N GLY A 61 11.01 43.22 18.10
CA GLY A 61 11.65 42.30 19.04
C GLY A 61 13.02 41.77 18.58
N ALA A 62 13.71 42.48 17.67
CA ALA A 62 14.98 42.00 17.13
C ALA A 62 16.06 41.87 18.25
N PRO A 63 16.84 40.77 18.26
CA PRO A 63 17.84 40.54 19.28
C PRO A 63 18.98 41.57 19.18
N ALA A 64 19.49 42.03 20.32
CA ALA A 64 20.58 43.01 20.42
C ALA A 64 21.89 42.61 19.71
N ARG A 65 22.04 41.31 19.40
CA ARG A 65 23.14 40.77 18.58
C ARG A 65 22.60 39.82 17.53
N VAL A 66 22.68 40.22 16.26
CA VAL A 66 22.35 39.34 15.14
C VAL A 66 23.56 38.45 14.84
N PRO A 67 23.38 37.11 14.77
CA PRO A 67 24.46 36.20 14.42
C PRO A 67 25.13 36.56 13.09
N GLY A 68 26.38 36.13 12.92
CA GLY A 68 27.05 36.19 11.62
C GLY A 68 26.38 35.26 10.59
N PRO A 69 26.57 35.51 9.28
CA PRO A 69 25.89 34.76 8.21
C PRO A 69 26.13 33.25 8.29
N ARG A 70 27.34 32.80 8.66
CA ARG A 70 27.66 31.36 8.84
C ARG A 70 26.91 30.69 9.99
N VAL A 71 26.69 31.44 11.09
CA VAL A 71 25.89 30.94 12.22
C VAL A 71 24.41 30.89 11.82
N MET A 72 23.96 31.89 11.06
CA MET A 72 22.59 31.90 10.52
C MET A 72 22.35 30.74 9.54
N GLU A 73 23.31 30.40 8.67
CA GLU A 73 23.22 29.23 7.79
C GLU A 73 23.01 27.94 8.59
N GLY A 74 23.79 27.73 9.65
CA GLY A 74 23.63 26.58 10.54
C GLY A 74 22.25 26.54 11.22
N LEU A 75 21.77 27.70 11.69
CA LEU A 75 20.43 27.81 12.31
C LEU A 75 19.30 27.54 11.31
N VAL A 76 19.41 28.04 10.07
CA VAL A 76 18.44 27.79 9.01
C VAL A 76 18.45 26.31 8.61
N ALA A 77 19.63 25.72 8.43
CA ALA A 77 19.76 24.29 8.13
C ALA A 77 19.16 23.42 9.25
N ALA A 78 19.46 23.74 10.51
CA ALA A 78 18.90 23.04 11.67
C ALA A 78 17.38 23.22 11.77
N GLY A 79 16.85 24.41 11.46
CA GLY A 79 15.41 24.69 11.44
C GLY A 79 14.68 23.92 10.33
N VAL A 80 15.25 23.85 9.13
CA VAL A 80 14.72 23.04 8.02
C VAL A 80 14.75 21.56 8.38
N LEU A 81 15.85 21.08 8.96
CA LEU A 81 15.96 19.69 9.42
C LEU A 81 14.95 19.39 10.52
N ALA A 82 14.81 20.26 11.51
CA ALA A 82 13.83 20.11 12.58
C ALA A 82 12.41 20.06 12.00
N LEU A 83 12.05 20.96 11.08
CA LEU A 83 10.75 20.95 10.42
C LEU A 83 10.51 19.68 9.58
N ALA A 84 11.54 19.15 8.94
CA ALA A 84 11.47 17.89 8.18
C ALA A 84 11.33 16.65 9.09
N LEU A 85 11.84 16.71 10.31
CA LEU A 85 11.78 15.64 11.31
C LEU A 85 10.55 15.74 12.22
N VAL A 86 9.83 16.87 12.23
CA VAL A 86 8.57 17.00 12.98
C VAL A 86 7.56 16.02 12.37
N PRO A 87 7.10 15.02 13.13
CA PRO A 87 6.10 14.08 12.65
C PRO A 87 4.83 14.86 12.32
N ARG A 88 4.31 14.70 11.11
CA ARG A 88 3.06 15.36 10.73
C ARG A 88 1.92 14.63 11.42
N PRO A 89 0.81 15.29 11.77
CA PRO A 89 -0.35 14.61 12.35
C PRO A 89 -0.90 13.47 11.46
N ALA A 90 -0.63 13.49 10.15
CA ALA A 90 -0.91 12.39 9.23
C ALA A 90 0.05 11.18 9.38
N ASP A 91 1.25 11.37 9.93
CA ASP A 91 2.24 10.32 10.18
C ASP A 91 2.07 9.63 11.55
N VAL A 92 1.27 10.25 12.46
CA VAL A 92 1.06 9.77 13.84
C VAL A 92 -0.14 8.83 13.95
N SER A 93 -0.89 8.58 12.87
CA SER A 93 -1.69 7.37 12.80
C SER A 93 -0.72 6.18 12.85
N VAL A 94 -0.68 5.49 13.98
CA VAL A 94 0.15 4.32 14.29
C VAL A 94 0.43 3.49 13.03
N PHE A 95 1.55 3.79 12.36
CA PHE A 95 2.07 2.98 11.26
C PHE A 95 2.76 1.80 11.93
N GLU A 96 1.98 0.86 12.43
CA GLU A 96 2.48 -0.48 12.67
C GLU A 96 2.98 -0.97 11.30
N PRO A 97 4.27 -1.32 11.13
CA PRO A 97 4.77 -1.73 9.83
C PRO A 97 3.85 -2.85 9.33
N PRO A 98 3.15 -2.66 8.17
CA PRO A 98 2.09 -3.57 7.72
C PRO A 98 2.52 -5.03 7.71
N ARG A 99 3.83 -5.25 7.59
CA ARG A 99 4.51 -6.54 7.61
C ARG A 99 4.15 -7.44 8.79
N HIS A 100 3.93 -6.93 10.01
CA HIS A 100 3.76 -7.83 11.17
C HIS A 100 2.48 -8.67 11.10
N GLY A 101 1.37 -8.09 10.59
CA GLY A 101 0.12 -8.82 10.44
C GLY A 101 0.19 -9.90 9.37
N TYR A 102 0.68 -9.55 8.18
CA TYR A 102 0.79 -10.50 7.07
C TYR A 102 1.86 -11.57 7.32
N ALA A 103 2.98 -11.22 7.97
CA ALA A 103 4.02 -12.18 8.34
C ALA A 103 3.50 -13.24 9.31
N ARG A 104 2.62 -12.86 10.26
CA ARG A 104 2.00 -13.81 11.19
C ARG A 104 1.00 -14.73 10.48
N ILE A 105 0.15 -14.16 9.61
CA ILE A 105 -0.79 -14.96 8.81
C ILE A 105 -0.03 -15.93 7.89
N ALA A 106 1.00 -15.45 7.20
CA ALA A 106 1.84 -16.29 6.35
C ALA A 106 2.56 -17.39 7.14
N ALA A 107 3.02 -17.10 8.37
CA ALA A 107 3.57 -18.12 9.26
C ALA A 107 2.52 -19.17 9.61
N THR A 108 1.31 -18.76 10.01
CA THR A 108 0.19 -19.70 10.29
C THR A 108 -0.12 -20.60 9.09
N ILE A 109 -0.16 -20.03 7.87
CA ILE A 109 -0.45 -20.80 6.65
C ILE A 109 0.68 -21.79 6.36
N ALA A 110 1.93 -21.35 6.42
CA ALA A 110 3.08 -22.18 6.07
C ALA A 110 3.42 -23.27 7.12
N GLU A 111 3.11 -23.02 8.39
CA GLU A 111 3.43 -23.94 9.49
C GLU A 111 2.38 -25.03 9.72
N ASP A 112 1.14 -24.85 9.23
CA ASP A 112 0.07 -25.84 9.34
C ASP A 112 0.07 -26.79 8.12
N PRO A 113 0.45 -28.08 8.29
CA PRO A 113 0.45 -29.04 7.19
C PRO A 113 -0.94 -29.29 6.60
N ALA A 114 -2.01 -29.02 7.36
CA ALA A 114 -3.38 -29.14 6.88
C ALA A 114 -3.79 -28.00 5.93
N LEU A 115 -2.94 -26.97 5.80
CA LEU A 115 -3.13 -25.84 4.88
C LEU A 115 -2.19 -25.90 3.67
N ALA A 116 -1.36 -26.95 3.56
CA ALA A 116 -0.54 -27.16 2.37
C ALA A 116 -1.41 -27.36 1.12
N GLU A 117 -0.93 -26.87 -0.04
CA GLU A 117 -1.63 -27.01 -1.32
C GLU A 117 -2.98 -26.28 -1.43
N THR A 118 -3.22 -25.30 -0.54
CA THR A 118 -4.46 -24.52 -0.53
C THR A 118 -4.40 -23.28 -1.43
N VAL A 119 -5.58 -22.84 -1.87
CA VAL A 119 -5.76 -21.55 -2.54
C VAL A 119 -6.15 -20.49 -1.51
N VAL A 120 -5.34 -19.44 -1.44
CA VAL A 120 -5.47 -18.32 -0.50
C VAL A 120 -5.93 -17.08 -1.26
N LEU A 121 -7.10 -16.55 -0.94
CA LEU A 121 -7.54 -15.25 -1.44
C LEU A 121 -7.14 -14.16 -0.46
N VAL A 122 -6.49 -13.09 -0.93
CA VAL A 122 -6.11 -11.94 -0.11
C VAL A 122 -6.87 -10.72 -0.58
N SER A 123 -7.66 -10.11 0.30
CA SER A 123 -8.40 -8.88 0.05
C SER A 123 -7.88 -7.77 0.97
N SER A 124 -7.06 -6.90 0.39
CA SER A 124 -6.39 -5.77 1.03
C SER A 124 -6.10 -4.69 -0.03
N ASP A 125 -5.34 -3.67 0.31
CA ASP A 125 -4.78 -2.74 -0.66
C ASP A 125 -3.57 -3.34 -1.42
N SER A 126 -2.98 -2.55 -2.33
CA SER A 126 -1.83 -2.99 -3.11
C SER A 126 -0.61 -3.38 -2.27
N ILE A 127 -0.44 -2.79 -1.08
CA ILE A 127 0.69 -3.05 -0.18
C ILE A 127 0.45 -4.36 0.55
N GLY A 128 -0.74 -4.56 1.12
CA GLY A 128 -1.06 -5.74 1.92
C GLY A 128 -1.22 -7.02 1.12
N GLU A 129 -1.80 -6.94 -0.07
CA GLU A 129 -1.80 -8.08 -0.99
C GLU A 129 -0.38 -8.47 -1.40
N GLY A 130 0.44 -7.48 -1.76
CA GLY A 130 1.84 -7.70 -2.14
C GLY A 130 2.68 -8.26 -0.99
N ALA A 131 2.49 -7.74 0.22
CA ALA A 131 3.14 -8.22 1.43
C ALA A 131 2.74 -9.67 1.73
N THR A 132 1.46 -10.02 1.64
CA THR A 132 0.99 -11.39 1.89
C THR A 132 1.59 -12.39 0.89
N VAL A 133 1.59 -12.04 -0.41
CA VAL A 133 2.24 -12.87 -1.45
C VAL A 133 3.72 -13.07 -1.14
N ALA A 134 4.44 -12.00 -0.81
CA ALA A 134 5.87 -12.08 -0.52
C ALA A 134 6.17 -12.92 0.74
N GLU A 135 5.40 -12.74 1.81
CA GLU A 135 5.60 -13.46 3.07
C GLU A 135 5.30 -14.97 2.92
N ILE A 136 4.26 -15.34 2.16
CA ILE A 136 3.99 -16.75 1.83
C ILE A 136 5.11 -17.32 0.95
N ALA A 137 5.47 -16.63 -0.14
CA ALA A 137 6.51 -17.08 -1.06
C ALA A 137 7.88 -17.26 -0.39
N MET A 138 8.21 -16.44 0.61
CA MET A 138 9.45 -16.58 1.39
C MET A 138 9.45 -17.80 2.33
N ARG A 139 8.28 -18.30 2.72
CA ARG A 139 8.13 -19.46 3.61
C ARG A 139 7.91 -20.77 2.85
N ASP A 140 7.35 -20.68 1.65
CA ASP A 140 7.16 -21.80 0.75
C ASP A 140 8.51 -22.37 0.28
N ARG A 141 8.91 -23.52 0.85
CA ARG A 141 10.12 -24.23 0.44
C ARG A 141 10.05 -24.71 -1.01
N ARG A 142 8.83 -25.01 -1.48
CA ARG A 142 8.41 -25.20 -2.87
C ARG A 142 7.06 -24.49 -3.03
N PRO A 143 6.66 -24.04 -4.23
CA PRO A 143 5.36 -23.39 -4.42
C PRO A 143 4.25 -24.38 -4.04
N GLN A 144 3.70 -24.23 -2.84
CA GLN A 144 2.64 -25.08 -2.32
C GLN A 144 1.34 -24.29 -2.25
N HIS A 145 1.40 -22.98 -2.02
CA HIS A 145 0.20 -22.16 -1.94
C HIS A 145 -0.04 -21.41 -3.25
N VAL A 146 -1.31 -21.35 -3.67
CA VAL A 146 -1.74 -20.45 -4.76
C VAL A 146 -2.37 -19.23 -4.13
N VAL A 147 -1.78 -18.05 -4.32
CA VAL A 147 -2.28 -16.80 -3.74
C VAL A 147 -3.03 -15.99 -4.80
N LEU A 148 -4.34 -15.86 -4.63
CA LEU A 148 -5.20 -14.99 -5.42
C LEU A 148 -5.26 -13.62 -4.78
N ARG A 149 -5.04 -12.58 -5.60
CA ARG A 149 -5.15 -11.19 -5.18
C ARG A 149 -6.56 -10.68 -5.45
N GLY A 150 -7.23 -10.18 -4.43
CA GLY A 150 -8.61 -9.68 -4.49
C GLY A 150 -8.77 -8.61 -5.57
N SER A 151 -7.84 -7.66 -5.64
CA SER A 151 -7.78 -6.60 -6.66
C SER A 151 -7.60 -7.09 -8.11
N LYS A 152 -7.42 -8.41 -8.32
CA LYS A 152 -7.29 -9.04 -9.64
C LYS A 152 -8.39 -10.03 -9.96
N VAL A 153 -9.07 -10.58 -8.95
CA VAL A 153 -10.06 -11.63 -9.14
C VAL A 153 -11.47 -11.25 -8.68
N LEU A 154 -11.61 -10.18 -7.90
CA LEU A 154 -12.90 -9.69 -7.40
C LEU A 154 -13.31 -8.37 -8.08
N SER A 155 -12.35 -7.63 -8.62
CA SER A 155 -12.56 -6.33 -9.26
C SER A 155 -11.60 -6.11 -10.43
N SER A 156 -11.99 -5.20 -11.33
CA SER A 156 -11.17 -4.66 -12.41
C SER A 156 -10.97 -3.18 -12.17
N SER A 157 -9.75 -2.70 -12.36
CA SER A 157 -9.41 -1.27 -12.32
C SER A 157 -8.14 -1.00 -13.11
N SER A 158 -7.94 0.26 -13.49
CA SER A 158 -6.69 0.73 -14.09
C SER A 158 -5.52 0.59 -13.10
N TRP A 159 -4.29 0.76 -13.57
CA TRP A 159 -3.10 0.76 -12.69
C TRP A 159 -3.20 1.80 -11.56
N MET A 160 -3.92 2.89 -11.80
CA MET A 160 -4.13 3.97 -10.84
C MET A 160 -5.37 3.75 -9.96
N GLY A 161 -6.09 2.62 -10.11
CA GLY A 161 -7.34 2.35 -9.41
C GLY A 161 -8.56 3.04 -10.03
N GLU A 162 -8.39 3.70 -11.18
CA GLU A 162 -9.50 4.32 -11.93
C GLU A 162 -10.35 3.26 -12.63
N ASP A 163 -11.53 3.65 -13.10
CA ASP A 163 -12.48 2.77 -13.78
C ASP A 163 -12.82 1.49 -12.98
N TYR A 164 -12.83 1.62 -11.65
CA TYR A 164 -13.12 0.50 -10.75
C TYR A 164 -14.49 -0.11 -11.04
N GLN A 165 -14.52 -1.43 -11.22
CA GLN A 165 -15.73 -2.23 -11.35
C GLN A 165 -15.58 -3.54 -10.58
N ALA A 166 -16.59 -3.92 -9.79
CA ALA A 166 -16.65 -5.26 -9.22
C ALA A 166 -16.93 -6.28 -10.34
N LEU A 167 -16.23 -7.42 -10.33
CA LEU A 167 -16.40 -8.48 -11.32
C LEU A 167 -17.66 -9.31 -11.09
N PHE A 168 -18.19 -9.29 -9.86
CA PHE A 168 -19.38 -10.04 -9.47
C PHE A 168 -20.53 -9.10 -9.15
N SER A 169 -21.70 -9.45 -9.68
CA SER A 169 -22.94 -8.70 -9.51
C SER A 169 -23.65 -9.00 -8.19
N SER A 170 -23.30 -10.12 -7.54
CA SER A 170 -23.95 -10.57 -6.30
C SER A 170 -23.02 -11.41 -5.41
N THR A 171 -23.38 -11.51 -4.12
CA THR A 171 -22.69 -12.39 -3.15
C THR A 171 -22.84 -13.87 -3.50
N ALA A 172 -23.92 -14.26 -4.19
CA ALA A 172 -24.11 -15.63 -4.68
C ALA A 172 -23.09 -15.96 -5.78
N GLU A 173 -22.92 -15.07 -6.75
CA GLU A 173 -21.94 -15.21 -7.83
C GLU A 173 -20.50 -15.24 -7.30
N LEU A 174 -20.20 -14.38 -6.31
CA LEU A 174 -18.92 -14.41 -5.61
C LEU A 174 -18.71 -15.74 -4.88
N ARG A 175 -19.73 -16.25 -4.17
CA ARG A 175 -19.64 -17.55 -3.51
C ARG A 175 -19.30 -18.65 -4.52
N ASP A 176 -20.05 -18.73 -5.62
CA ASP A 176 -19.82 -19.71 -6.69
C ASP A 176 -18.40 -19.60 -7.28
N PHE A 177 -17.87 -18.39 -7.41
CA PHE A 177 -16.47 -18.18 -7.78
C PHE A 177 -15.51 -18.75 -6.74
N LEU A 178 -15.68 -18.48 -5.45
CA LEU A 178 -14.82 -19.02 -4.39
C LEU A 178 -14.82 -20.55 -4.38
N GLU A 179 -15.96 -21.18 -4.67
CA GLU A 179 -16.05 -22.65 -4.81
C GLU A 179 -15.31 -23.17 -6.04
N ARG A 180 -15.55 -22.56 -7.21
CA ARG A 180 -14.89 -22.96 -8.47
C ARG A 180 -13.38 -22.76 -8.43
N ALA A 181 -12.92 -21.65 -7.84
CA ALA A 181 -11.52 -21.33 -7.65
C ALA A 181 -10.88 -22.13 -6.49
N ARG A 182 -11.66 -22.97 -5.79
CA ARG A 182 -11.23 -23.79 -4.65
C ARG A 182 -10.56 -22.96 -3.55
N VAL A 183 -11.09 -21.76 -3.28
CA VAL A 183 -10.59 -20.91 -2.19
C VAL A 183 -10.92 -21.55 -0.85
N GLU A 184 -9.88 -21.86 -0.08
CA GLU A 184 -10.00 -22.48 1.26
C GLU A 184 -9.67 -21.49 2.37
N LEU A 185 -8.83 -20.50 2.06
CA LEU A 185 -8.39 -19.47 2.98
C LEU A 185 -8.68 -18.09 2.41
N VAL A 186 -9.19 -17.20 3.24
CA VAL A 186 -9.37 -15.78 2.91
C VAL A 186 -8.67 -14.92 3.94
N VAL A 187 -7.75 -14.08 3.49
CA VAL A 187 -7.12 -13.02 4.27
C VAL A 187 -7.86 -11.72 3.99
N LEU A 188 -8.57 -11.19 4.97
CA LEU A 188 -9.29 -9.92 4.89
C LEU A 188 -8.57 -8.88 5.75
N ASP A 189 -8.20 -7.76 5.14
CA ASP A 189 -7.55 -6.65 5.82
C ASP A 189 -8.50 -5.47 6.00
N ASP A 190 -8.84 -5.18 7.26
CA ASP A 190 -9.73 -4.10 7.70
C ASP A 190 -8.95 -2.93 8.34
N MET A 191 -7.68 -2.71 7.95
CA MET A 191 -6.91 -1.55 8.42
C MET A 191 -7.62 -0.23 8.07
N ALA A 192 -7.60 0.69 9.02
CA ALA A 192 -8.06 2.06 8.79
C ALA A 192 -7.25 2.69 7.64
N GLY A 193 -7.94 3.10 6.57
CA GLY A 193 -7.31 3.63 5.35
C GLY A 193 -7.45 2.71 4.13
N VAL A 194 -7.76 1.42 4.32
CA VAL A 194 -8.19 0.55 3.22
C VAL A 194 -9.61 0.96 2.82
N SER A 195 -9.80 1.30 1.55
CA SER A 195 -11.11 1.72 1.04
C SER A 195 -12.11 0.56 1.05
N GLU A 196 -13.33 0.81 1.55
CA GLU A 196 -14.41 -0.17 1.47
C GLU A 196 -15.02 -0.11 0.07
N THR A 197 -14.61 -1.04 -0.79
CA THR A 197 -15.09 -1.18 -2.16
C THR A 197 -16.24 -2.20 -2.25
N PRO A 198 -17.09 -2.13 -3.29
CA PRO A 198 -18.22 -3.07 -3.45
C PRO A 198 -17.84 -4.55 -3.39
N ASP A 199 -16.70 -4.94 -3.95
CA ASP A 199 -16.21 -6.33 -3.92
C ASP A 199 -15.83 -6.78 -2.50
N ARG A 200 -15.21 -5.89 -1.71
CA ARG A 200 -14.90 -6.12 -0.29
C ARG A 200 -16.16 -6.24 0.57
N GLN A 201 -17.16 -5.40 0.32
CA GLN A 201 -18.45 -5.48 0.99
C GLN A 201 -19.14 -6.83 0.70
N GLN A 202 -19.14 -7.26 -0.57
CA GLN A 202 -19.68 -8.57 -0.96
C GLN A 202 -18.90 -9.71 -0.30
N LEU A 203 -17.56 -9.64 -0.29
CA LEU A 203 -16.72 -10.65 0.34
C LEU A 203 -17.01 -10.76 1.84
N ARG A 204 -17.12 -9.63 2.55
CA ARG A 204 -17.49 -9.62 3.97
C ARG A 204 -18.86 -10.26 4.21
N ALA A 205 -19.83 -9.97 3.34
CA ALA A 205 -21.15 -10.58 3.43
C ALA A 205 -21.12 -12.11 3.21
N VAL A 206 -20.23 -12.62 2.34
CA VAL A 206 -20.00 -14.07 2.18
C VAL A 206 -19.32 -14.67 3.41
N LEU A 207 -18.31 -13.99 3.95
CA LEU A 207 -17.55 -14.47 5.12
C LEU A 207 -18.34 -14.39 6.44
N ALA A 208 -19.40 -13.59 6.49
CA ALA A 208 -20.31 -13.51 7.62
C ALA A 208 -21.16 -14.79 7.81
N ASP A 209 -21.23 -15.65 6.79
CA ASP A 209 -21.86 -16.96 6.90
C ASP A 209 -20.95 -17.92 7.69
N GLU A 210 -21.12 -17.94 9.01
CA GLU A 210 -20.37 -18.81 9.92
C GLU A 210 -20.58 -20.30 9.64
N THR A 211 -21.62 -20.71 8.90
CA THR A 211 -21.79 -22.12 8.54
C THR A 211 -20.74 -22.58 7.54
N GLN A 212 -20.24 -21.65 6.71
CA GLN A 212 -19.26 -21.91 5.65
C GLN A 212 -17.86 -21.40 5.99
N TRP A 213 -17.71 -20.40 6.86
CA TRP A 213 -16.43 -19.75 7.15
C TRP A 213 -16.17 -19.65 8.65
N THR A 214 -14.91 -19.71 9.05
CA THR A 214 -14.49 -19.52 10.45
C THR A 214 -13.26 -18.65 10.52
N ALA A 215 -13.35 -17.55 11.27
CA ALA A 215 -12.18 -16.76 11.63
C ALA A 215 -11.24 -17.61 12.51
N THR A 216 -10.02 -17.86 12.03
CA THR A 216 -9.04 -18.75 12.67
C THR A 216 -7.93 -17.97 13.35
N VAL A 217 -7.46 -16.87 12.76
CA VAL A 217 -6.43 -16.00 13.33
C VAL A 217 -6.82 -14.56 13.14
N LEU A 218 -6.90 -13.82 14.23
CA LEU A 218 -6.84 -12.36 14.22
C LEU A 218 -5.35 -12.01 14.20
N ALA A 219 -4.89 -11.29 13.16
CA ALA A 219 -3.67 -10.48 13.04
C ALA A 219 -3.52 -9.48 14.22
N PRO A 220 -2.63 -8.47 14.23
CA PRO A 220 -3.06 -7.21 14.87
C PRO A 220 -4.46 -6.84 14.34
N ALA A 221 -5.25 -6.09 15.14
CA ALA A 221 -6.73 -6.05 15.09
C ALA A 221 -7.42 -5.83 13.72
N SER A 222 -6.67 -5.48 12.69
CA SER A 222 -7.13 -5.22 11.33
C SER A 222 -7.08 -6.40 10.37
N VAL A 223 -6.12 -7.34 10.46
CA VAL A 223 -6.00 -8.41 9.45
C VAL A 223 -6.56 -9.72 9.97
N GLN A 224 -7.47 -10.35 9.24
CA GLN A 224 -8.19 -11.54 9.68
C GLN A 224 -8.00 -12.70 8.69
N LEU A 225 -7.75 -13.90 9.21
CA LEU A 225 -7.70 -15.13 8.43
C LEU A 225 -9.01 -15.92 8.63
N PHE A 226 -9.75 -16.11 7.55
CA PHE A 226 -10.93 -16.97 7.48
C PHE A 226 -10.57 -18.30 6.82
N ARG A 227 -11.03 -19.40 7.42
CA ARG A 227 -10.90 -20.75 6.89
C ARG A 227 -12.28 -21.28 6.52
N ARG A 228 -12.37 -21.93 5.36
CA ARG A 228 -13.59 -22.60 4.91
C ARG A 228 -13.91 -23.81 5.80
N ARG A 229 -15.19 -23.99 6.14
CA ARG A 229 -15.74 -25.16 6.82
C ARG A 229 -16.11 -26.24 5.80
N GLY A 230 -15.79 -27.48 6.14
CA GLY A 230 -16.10 -28.64 5.31
C GLY A 230 -15.15 -28.82 4.13
N ALA A 231 -15.14 -30.03 3.57
CA ALA A 231 -14.37 -30.32 2.37
C ALA A 231 -15.01 -29.66 1.15
N LEU A 232 -14.18 -29.09 0.27
CA LEU A 232 -14.62 -28.72 -1.08
C LEU A 232 -15.21 -29.97 -1.77
N PRO A 233 -16.26 -29.83 -2.60
CA PRO A 233 -16.80 -30.95 -3.36
C PRO A 233 -15.68 -31.64 -4.15
N ALA A 234 -15.44 -32.93 -3.87
CA ALA A 234 -14.35 -33.70 -4.47
C ALA A 234 -14.41 -33.79 -6.01
N THR A 235 -15.57 -33.46 -6.59
CA THR A 235 -15.93 -33.66 -8.00
C THR A 235 -15.75 -32.45 -8.90
N ALA A 236 -15.41 -31.26 -8.39
CA ALA A 236 -15.12 -30.13 -9.28
C ALA A 236 -13.78 -30.39 -9.99
N PRO A 237 -13.71 -30.47 -11.34
CA PRO A 237 -12.42 -30.53 -12.02
C PRO A 237 -11.52 -29.37 -11.54
N ARG A 238 -10.20 -29.58 -11.44
CA ARG A 238 -9.24 -28.46 -11.37
C ARG A 238 -9.25 -27.78 -12.74
N THR A 239 -10.34 -27.08 -13.05
CA THR A 239 -10.44 -26.28 -14.26
C THR A 239 -9.37 -25.19 -14.16
N PRO A 240 -8.59 -24.93 -15.21
CA PRO A 240 -7.70 -23.79 -15.23
C PRO A 240 -8.48 -22.54 -14.82
N LEU A 241 -7.99 -21.85 -13.79
CA LEU A 241 -8.58 -20.58 -13.39
C LEU A 241 -8.12 -19.54 -14.42
N GLU A 242 -8.99 -19.24 -15.38
CA GLU A 242 -8.76 -18.17 -16.35
C GLU A 242 -9.21 -16.85 -15.73
N ILE A 243 -8.25 -15.96 -15.49
CA ILE A 243 -8.50 -14.61 -14.97
C ILE A 243 -8.26 -13.66 -16.12
N ALA A 244 -9.34 -13.05 -16.62
CA ALA A 244 -9.24 -11.99 -17.61
C ALA A 244 -8.50 -10.79 -16.98
N MET A 245 -7.33 -10.45 -17.52
CA MET A 245 -6.54 -9.30 -17.06
C MET A 245 -6.45 -8.23 -18.16
N PRO A 246 -7.56 -7.50 -18.42
CA PRO A 246 -7.67 -6.57 -19.55
C PRO A 246 -6.71 -5.38 -19.48
N HIS A 247 -6.20 -5.08 -18.28
CA HIS A 247 -5.23 -4.00 -18.04
C HIS A 247 -3.80 -4.51 -17.81
N SER A 248 -3.56 -5.81 -18.03
CA SER A 248 -2.22 -6.39 -18.11
C SER A 248 -1.81 -6.51 -19.58
N TRP A 249 -0.52 -6.38 -19.86
CA TRP A 249 0.00 -6.50 -21.22
C TRP A 249 -0.14 -7.96 -21.69
N GLU A 250 -1.30 -8.26 -22.31
CA GLU A 250 -1.59 -9.36 -23.23
C GLU A 250 -0.82 -10.68 -22.96
N ARG A 251 -1.11 -11.35 -21.83
CA ARG A 251 -0.84 -12.78 -21.65
C ARG A 251 -1.91 -13.41 -20.76
N ASP A 252 -2.82 -14.17 -21.38
CA ASP A 252 -3.51 -15.25 -20.70
C ASP A 252 -2.43 -16.24 -20.24
N ILE A 253 -2.15 -16.29 -18.94
CA ILE A 253 -1.16 -17.23 -18.38
C ILE A 253 -1.92 -18.51 -18.01
N PRO A 254 -1.85 -19.59 -18.81
CA PRO A 254 -2.34 -20.88 -18.36
C PRO A 254 -1.49 -21.35 -17.17
N LEU A 255 -2.14 -21.63 -16.04
CA LEU A 255 -1.48 -22.22 -14.88
C LEU A 255 -0.89 -23.59 -15.25
N PRO A 256 0.36 -23.91 -14.85
CA PRO A 256 0.97 -25.19 -15.15
C PRO A 256 0.19 -26.34 -14.48
N ARG A 257 0.05 -27.44 -15.22
CA ARG A 257 -0.67 -28.67 -14.85
C ARG A 257 0.00 -29.42 -13.70
#